data_AF-A0A923LFD7-F1
#
_entry.id   AF-A0A923LFD7-F1
#
_cell.length_a   1.000
_cell.length_b   1.000
_cell.length_c   1.000
_cell.angle_alpha   90.00
_cell.angle_beta   90.00
_cell.angle_gamma   90.00
#
_symmetry.space_group_name_H-M   'P 1'
#
loop_
_entity.id
_entity.type
_entity.pdbx_description
1 polymer ?
#
loop_
_entity_poly.entity_id
_entity_poly.type
_entity_poly.pdbx_seq_one_letter_code
_entity_poly.pdbx_strand_id
1 'polypeptide(L)'
;MKNNKTEPIPVMDYRQYRRARRLVHECCNYIDGNCIALDDGEECVCVQSISYSLLCRWFRAAVLPQDKELETALFHRLNAKKCSVCKALFTPGSNRAKYCPECAARMKRINAAKRKRKQREKCHALGAEKPL
;
A
#
# COMPACT_ATOMS: atom_id res chain seq x y z
N MET A 1 25.45 -17.56 -13.09
CA MET A 1 25.65 -16.10 -13.22
C MET A 1 24.26 -15.47 -13.22
N LYS A 2 23.86 -14.75 -12.18
CA LYS A 2 22.55 -14.09 -12.15
C LYS A 2 22.61 -12.96 -13.17
N ASN A 3 21.76 -12.99 -14.18
CA ASN A 3 21.63 -11.92 -15.16
C ASN A 3 21.31 -10.62 -14.42
N ASN A 4 22.32 -9.79 -14.16
CA ASN A 4 22.19 -8.42 -13.66
C ASN A 4 21.63 -7.55 -14.79
N LYS A 5 20.39 -7.82 -15.20
CA LYS A 5 19.60 -6.78 -15.87
C LYS A 5 19.22 -5.83 -14.75
N THR A 6 19.97 -4.74 -14.60
CA THR A 6 19.59 -3.64 -13.72
C THR A 6 18.18 -3.23 -14.12
N GLU A 7 17.18 -3.51 -13.28
CA GLU A 7 15.83 -3.05 -13.56
C GLU A 7 15.86 -1.53 -13.77
N PRO A 8 15.22 -1.01 -14.82
CA PRO A 8 15.24 0.41 -15.10
C PRO A 8 14.67 1.16 -13.91
N ILE A 9 15.32 2.27 -13.53
CA ILE A 9 14.87 3.12 -12.43
C ILE A 9 13.44 3.60 -12.76
N PRO A 10 12.45 3.34 -11.87
CA PRO A 10 11.09 3.80 -12.12
C PRO A 10 11.03 5.32 -12.26
N VAL A 11 10.33 5.78 -13.29
CA VAL A 11 10.05 7.20 -13.52
C VAL A 11 8.59 7.46 -13.17
N MET A 12 8.36 8.42 -12.28
CA MET A 12 7.03 8.82 -11.82
C MET A 12 6.35 9.73 -12.83
N ASP A 13 5.03 9.62 -12.94
CA ASP A 13 4.22 10.71 -13.49
C ASP A 13 4.09 11.87 -12.47
N TYR A 14 3.48 12.99 -12.88
CA TYR A 14 3.32 14.15 -12.02
C TYR A 14 2.52 13.88 -10.74
N ARG A 15 1.50 13.01 -10.79
CA ARG A 15 0.68 12.70 -9.61
C ARG A 15 1.45 11.84 -8.62
N GLN A 16 2.19 10.84 -9.13
CA GLN A 16 3.09 10.00 -8.35
C GLN A 16 4.21 10.84 -7.72
N TYR A 17 4.83 11.75 -8.47
CA TYR A 17 5.85 12.65 -7.96
C TYR A 17 5.32 13.56 -6.84
N ARG A 18 4.15 14.19 -7.03
CA ARG A 18 3.52 15.02 -5.98
C ARG A 18 3.25 14.23 -4.69
N ARG A 19 2.85 12.96 -4.83
CA ARG A 19 2.61 12.06 -3.70
C ARG A 19 3.93 11.66 -3.03
N ALA A 20 4.95 11.28 -3.80
CA ALA A 20 6.28 10.96 -3.28
C ALA A 20 6.90 12.16 -2.54
N ARG A 21 6.81 13.37 -3.10
CA ARG A 21 7.33 14.58 -2.47
C ARG A 21 6.64 14.88 -1.14
N ARG A 22 5.33 14.66 -1.03
CA ARG A 22 4.61 14.77 0.24
C ARG A 22 5.18 13.80 1.29
N LEU A 23 5.33 12.53 0.92
CA LEU A 23 5.89 11.50 1.81
C LEU A 23 7.34 11.83 2.23
N VAL A 24 8.14 12.40 1.33
CA VAL A 24 9.49 12.88 1.67
C VAL A 24 9.41 13.97 2.74
N HIS A 25 8.55 14.97 2.57
CA HIS A 25 8.44 16.09 3.52
C HIS A 25 7.86 15.67 4.89
N GLU A 26 7.11 14.58 4.95
CA GLU A 26 6.58 13.99 6.19
C GLU A 26 7.58 13.04 6.87
N CYS A 27 8.72 12.74 6.25
CA CYS A 27 9.71 11.81 6.77
C CYS A 27 10.62 12.46 7.84
N CYS A 28 10.91 11.72 8.91
CA CYS A 28 11.83 12.17 9.98
C CYS A 28 13.26 12.47 9.50
N ASN A 29 13.71 11.86 8.40
CA ASN A 29 15.03 12.10 7.82
C ASN A 29 15.03 13.21 6.77
N TYR A 30 13.96 14.01 6.70
CA TYR A 30 13.88 15.23 5.91
C TYR A 30 13.89 16.44 6.85
N ILE A 31 14.99 17.19 6.87
CA ILE A 31 15.16 18.38 7.73
C ILE A 31 15.67 19.52 6.86
N ASP A 32 14.96 20.65 6.88
CA ASP A 32 15.32 21.89 6.17
C ASP A 32 15.66 21.72 4.68
N GLY A 33 15.03 20.77 4.00
CA GLY A 33 15.28 20.46 2.59
C GLY A 33 16.27 19.33 2.34
N ASN A 34 17.02 18.93 3.37
CA ASN A 34 18.10 17.96 3.31
C ASN A 34 17.65 16.58 3.77
N CYS A 35 18.35 15.54 3.30
CA CYS A 35 18.10 14.15 3.64
C CYS A 35 19.24 13.58 4.46
N ILE A 36 19.08 13.58 5.78
CA ILE A 36 20.10 13.13 6.74
C ILE A 36 20.55 11.68 6.51
N ALA A 37 19.69 10.84 5.92
CA ALA A 37 20.03 9.47 5.58
C ALA A 37 20.95 9.32 4.35
N LEU A 38 21.13 10.41 3.58
CA LEU A 38 22.05 10.49 2.45
C LEU A 38 23.28 11.37 2.75
N ASP A 39 23.21 12.20 3.79
CA ASP A 39 24.32 13.04 4.24
C ASP A 39 25.49 12.14 4.68
N ASP A 40 26.62 12.20 3.97
CA ASP A 40 27.88 11.53 4.33
C ASP A 40 28.84 12.48 5.08
N GLY A 41 28.28 13.48 5.78
CA GLY A 41 29.02 14.54 6.50
C GLY A 41 28.85 15.95 5.91
N GLU A 42 28.19 16.08 4.77
CA GLU A 42 27.76 17.34 4.15
C GLU A 42 26.25 17.30 3.88
N GLU A 43 25.58 18.45 3.96
CA GLU A 43 24.14 18.56 3.69
C GLU A 43 23.81 18.10 2.26
N CYS A 44 22.91 17.12 2.13
CA CYS A 44 22.46 16.60 0.86
C CYS A 44 20.97 16.88 0.66
N VAL A 45 20.63 17.74 -0.31
CA VAL A 45 19.23 17.94 -0.71
C VAL A 45 18.60 16.59 -1.05
N CYS A 46 17.42 16.31 -0.51
CA CYS A 46 16.77 15.04 -0.78
C CYS A 46 16.48 14.89 -2.28
N VAL A 47 17.23 14.04 -2.98
CA VAL A 47 17.10 13.84 -4.44
C VAL A 47 15.68 13.43 -4.86
N GLN A 48 14.91 12.80 -3.96
CA GLN A 48 13.52 12.44 -4.25
C GLN A 48 12.55 13.62 -4.18
N SER A 49 12.91 14.70 -3.49
CA SER A 49 12.09 15.92 -3.41
C SER A 49 12.14 16.78 -4.68
N ILE A 50 13.11 16.50 -5.57
CA ILE A 50 13.37 17.27 -6.79
C ILE A 50 13.33 16.43 -8.08
N SER A 51 13.41 15.10 -7.98
CA SER A 51 13.48 14.20 -9.15
C SER A 51 12.17 13.42 -9.36
N TYR A 52 11.80 13.24 -10.64
CA TYR A 52 10.76 12.31 -11.06
C TYR A 52 11.23 10.85 -11.06
N SER A 53 12.54 10.62 -11.10
CA SER A 53 13.11 9.28 -10.99
C SER A 53 13.15 8.85 -9.53
N LEU A 54 12.90 7.56 -9.27
CA LEU A 54 12.96 6.98 -7.92
C LEU A 54 14.42 6.71 -7.51
N LEU A 55 15.11 7.75 -7.03
CA LEU A 55 16.57 7.74 -6.82
C LEU A 55 16.99 7.62 -5.36
N CYS A 56 16.22 8.18 -4.42
CA CYS A 56 16.63 8.18 -3.02
C CYS A 56 16.52 6.76 -2.43
N ARG A 57 17.69 6.17 -2.12
CA ARG A 57 17.79 4.82 -1.54
C ARG A 57 17.00 4.69 -0.23
N TRP A 58 17.07 5.72 0.62
CA TRP A 58 16.33 5.77 1.89
C TRP A 58 14.82 5.83 1.66
N PHE A 59 14.38 6.72 0.77
CA PHE A 59 12.97 6.84 0.41
C PHE A 59 12.42 5.49 -0.09
N ARG A 60 13.14 4.83 -1.01
CA ARG A 60 12.73 3.53 -1.55
C ARG A 60 12.59 2.45 -0.48
N ALA A 61 13.51 2.42 0.49
CA ALA A 61 13.56 1.36 1.49
C ALA A 61 12.62 1.58 2.69
N ALA A 62 12.45 2.83 3.13
CA ALA A 62 11.81 3.13 4.42
C ALA A 62 10.56 3.99 4.31
N VAL A 63 10.45 4.83 3.28
CA VAL A 63 9.35 5.80 3.15
C VAL A 63 8.28 5.29 2.19
N LEU A 64 8.68 4.87 0.99
CA LEU A 64 7.79 4.37 -0.06
C LEU A 64 6.91 3.19 0.41
N PRO A 65 7.40 2.19 1.19
CA PRO A 65 6.56 1.08 1.63
C PRO A 65 5.39 1.47 2.55
N GLN A 66 5.43 2.68 3.14
CA GLN A 66 4.32 3.22 3.92
C GLN A 66 3.13 3.56 3.00
N ASP A 67 3.40 3.86 1.73
CA ASP A 67 2.39 4.06 0.70
C ASP A 67 2.38 2.90 -0.30
N LYS A 68 1.72 1.81 0.11
CA LYS A 68 1.62 0.56 -0.66
C LYS A 68 1.01 0.75 -2.04
N GLU A 69 0.13 1.73 -2.20
CA GLU A 69 -0.49 2.01 -3.49
C GLU A 69 0.53 2.64 -4.46
N LEU A 70 1.28 3.64 -3.99
CA LEU A 70 2.34 4.26 -4.78
C LEU A 70 3.45 3.26 -5.09
N GLU A 71 3.88 2.47 -4.10
CA GLU A 71 4.87 1.40 -4.28
C GLU A 71 4.42 0.39 -5.35
N THR A 72 3.18 -0.09 -5.26
CA THR A 72 2.58 -1.00 -6.25
C THR A 72 2.55 -0.37 -7.64
N ALA A 73 2.20 0.92 -7.73
CA ALA A 73 2.11 1.62 -9.00
C ALA A 73 3.48 1.79 -9.68
N LEU A 74 4.57 1.83 -8.90
CA LEU A 74 5.94 1.98 -9.40
C LEU A 74 6.61 0.65 -9.74
N PHE A 75 6.53 -0.35 -8.87
CA PHE A 75 7.25 -1.63 -9.05
C PHE A 75 6.41 -2.78 -9.61
N HIS A 76 5.10 -2.73 -9.45
CA HIS A 76 4.24 -3.90 -9.69
C HIS A 76 3.11 -3.62 -10.68
N ARG A 77 3.24 -2.56 -11.49
CA ARG A 77 2.17 -2.06 -12.37
C ARG A 77 1.53 -3.14 -13.25
N LEU A 78 2.33 -4.03 -13.85
CA LEU A 78 1.84 -5.09 -14.73
C LEU A 78 1.02 -6.18 -14.00
N ASN A 79 1.30 -6.38 -12.71
CA ASN A 79 0.64 -7.40 -11.89
C ASN A 79 -0.40 -6.82 -10.92
N ALA A 80 -0.56 -5.49 -10.90
CA ALA A 80 -1.44 -4.80 -9.97
C ALA A 80 -2.92 -4.98 -10.30
N LYS A 81 -3.76 -5.01 -9.27
CA LYS A 81 -5.23 -4.96 -9.38
C LYS A 81 -5.78 -3.76 -8.63
N LYS A 82 -7.00 -3.34 -9.00
CA LYS A 82 -7.75 -2.32 -8.25
C LYS A 82 -8.65 -3.00 -7.23
N CYS A 83 -8.58 -2.54 -5.98
CA CYS A 83 -9.46 -3.03 -4.93
C CYS A 83 -10.93 -2.70 -5.27
N SER A 84 -11.84 -3.67 -5.18
CA SER A 84 -13.25 -3.41 -5.49
C SER A 84 -13.93 -2.42 -4.54
N VAL A 85 -13.41 -2.25 -3.32
CA VAL A 85 -13.95 -1.36 -2.28
C VAL A 85 -13.36 0.05 -2.37
N CYS A 86 -12.05 0.21 -2.13
CA CYS A 86 -11.41 1.53 -2.10
C CYS A 86 -10.79 1.97 -3.44
N LYS A 87 -10.83 1.12 -4.48
CA LYS A 87 -10.23 1.36 -5.81
C LYS A 87 -8.71 1.50 -5.86
N ALA A 88 -8.03 1.50 -4.72
CA ALA A 88 -6.57 1.55 -4.64
C ALA A 88 -5.91 0.39 -5.41
N LEU A 89 -4.77 0.68 -6.03
CA LEU A 89 -3.90 -0.35 -6.62
C LEU A 89 -3.25 -1.18 -5.51
N PHE A 90 -3.17 -2.50 -5.74
CA PHE A 90 -2.49 -3.42 -4.85
C PHE A 90 -1.93 -4.62 -5.62
N THR A 91 -0.85 -5.21 -5.09
CA THR A 91 -0.30 -6.48 -5.60
C THR A 91 -1.15 -7.66 -5.10
N PRO A 92 -1.79 -8.42 -5.99
CA PRO A 92 -2.62 -9.55 -5.60
C PRO A 92 -1.78 -10.79 -5.27
N GLY A 93 -2.08 -11.47 -4.16
CA GLY A 93 -1.48 -12.78 -3.86
C GLY A 93 -2.07 -13.96 -4.64
N SER A 94 -3.19 -13.75 -5.36
CA SER A 94 -3.78 -14.75 -6.26
C SER A 94 -4.67 -14.10 -7.32
N ASN A 95 -4.95 -14.84 -8.39
CA ASN A 95 -5.86 -14.37 -9.44
C ASN A 95 -7.29 -14.10 -8.94
N ARG A 96 -7.70 -14.71 -7.82
CA ARG A 96 -9.01 -14.52 -7.20
C ARG A 96 -9.07 -13.33 -6.23
N ALA A 97 -7.95 -12.67 -5.94
CA ALA A 97 -7.92 -11.55 -5.01
C ALA A 97 -8.76 -10.37 -5.53
N LYS A 98 -9.71 -9.90 -4.69
CA LYS A 98 -10.64 -8.79 -4.99
C LYS A 98 -10.36 -7.51 -4.19
N TYR A 99 -9.65 -7.62 -3.07
CA TYR A 99 -9.47 -6.55 -2.10
C TYR A 99 -7.99 -6.32 -1.83
N CYS A 100 -7.59 -5.05 -1.62
CA CYS A 100 -6.28 -4.75 -1.04
C CYS A 100 -6.20 -5.35 0.39
N PRO A 101 -4.99 -5.53 0.96
CA PRO A 101 -4.82 -6.19 2.26
C PRO A 101 -5.70 -5.61 3.38
N GLU A 102 -5.80 -4.28 3.46
CA GLU A 102 -6.63 -3.61 4.47
C GLU A 102 -8.13 -3.86 4.29
N CYS A 103 -8.61 -3.68 3.05
CA CYS A 103 -10.01 -3.97 2.72
C CYS A 103 -10.34 -5.45 2.88
N ALA A 104 -9.40 -6.36 2.61
CA ALA A 104 -9.57 -7.78 2.82
C ALA A 104 -9.77 -8.10 4.32
N ALA A 105 -8.93 -7.54 5.19
CA ALA A 105 -9.06 -7.69 6.64
C ALA A 105 -10.38 -7.11 7.17
N ARG A 106 -10.79 -5.94 6.69
CA ARG A 106 -12.08 -5.33 7.03
C ARG A 106 -13.25 -6.18 6.56
N MET A 107 -13.25 -6.64 5.31
CA MET A 107 -14.33 -7.44 4.74
C MET A 107 -14.43 -8.81 5.40
N LYS A 108 -13.29 -9.41 5.79
CA LYS A 108 -13.24 -10.65 6.58
C LYS A 108 -13.98 -10.48 7.91
N ARG A 109 -13.74 -9.37 8.63
CA ARG A 109 -14.44 -9.05 9.89
C ARG A 109 -15.94 -8.86 9.68
N ILE A 110 -16.34 -8.07 8.69
CA ILE A 110 -17.76 -7.83 8.35
C ILE A 110 -18.48 -9.14 8.01
N ASN A 111 -17.90 -9.97 7.15
CA ASN A 111 -18.51 -11.23 6.74
C ASN A 111 -18.55 -12.26 7.88
N ALA A 112 -17.57 -12.28 8.77
CA ALA A 112 -17.61 -13.10 9.98
C ALA A 112 -18.77 -12.67 10.89
N ALA A 113 -18.95 -11.37 11.13
CA ALA A 113 -20.06 -10.84 11.92
C ALA A 113 -21.43 -11.16 11.28
N LYS A 114 -21.57 -10.97 9.96
CA LYS A 114 -22.80 -11.33 9.21
C LYS A 114 -23.13 -12.82 9.33
N ARG A 115 -22.13 -13.70 9.21
CA ARG A 115 -22.32 -15.15 9.39
C ARG A 115 -22.81 -15.49 10.80
N LYS A 116 -22.22 -14.88 11.84
CA LYS A 116 -22.66 -15.09 13.23
C LYS A 116 -24.06 -14.55 13.49
N ARG A 117 -24.43 -13.39 12.93
CA ARG A 117 -25.81 -12.87 13.01
C ARG A 117 -26.81 -13.85 12.37
N LYS A 118 -26.55 -14.29 11.14
CA LYS A 118 -27.40 -15.27 10.43
C LYS A 118 -27.49 -16.61 11.18
N GLN A 119 -26.40 -17.04 11.83
CA GLN A 119 -26.40 -18.23 12.67
C GLN A 119 -27.34 -18.06 13.87
N ARG A 120 -27.26 -16.92 14.58
CA ARG A 120 -28.14 -16.61 15.72
C ARG A 120 -29.61 -16.54 15.30
N GLU A 121 -29.91 -15.86 14.18
CA GLU A 121 -31.28 -15.80 13.63
C GLU A 121 -31.86 -17.19 13.39
N LYS A 122 -31.07 -18.11 12.83
CA LYS A 122 -31.51 -19.51 12.63
C LYS A 122 -31.68 -20.28 13.95
N CYS A 123 -30.80 -20.09 14.93
CA CYS A 123 -30.90 -20.75 16.23
C CYS A 123 -32.06 -20.22 17.08
N HIS A 124 -32.35 -18.91 17.02
CA HIS A 124 -33.50 -18.32 17.71
C HIS A 124 -34.83 -18.53 16.97
N ALA A 125 -34.81 -18.93 15.70
CA ALA A 125 -36.00 -19.30 14.94
C ALA A 125 -36.52 -20.72 15.23
N LEU A 126 -35.80 -21.53 16.03
CA LEU A 126 -36.25 -22.85 16.46
C LEU A 126 -36.32 -22.91 17.99
N GLY A 127 -37.49 -22.61 18.57
CA GLY A 127 -37.80 -22.98 19.95
C GLY A 127 -38.64 -21.99 20.76
N ALA A 128 -39.91 -21.85 20.41
CA ALA A 128 -41.02 -21.91 21.37
C ALA A 128 -42.33 -22.21 20.62
N GLU A 129 -42.39 -23.32 19.89
CA GLU A 129 -43.69 -23.97 19.71
C GLU A 129 -44.06 -24.50 21.09
N LYS A 130 -44.94 -23.79 21.81
CA LYS A 130 -45.66 -24.36 22.95
C LYS A 130 -46.77 -25.23 22.35
N PRO A 131 -46.74 -26.56 22.50
CA PRO A 131 -47.92 -27.36 22.25
C PRO A 131 -48.93 -27.04 23.36
N LEU A 132 -50.13 -26.66 22.91
CA LEU A 132 -51.43 -26.47 23.60
C LEU A 132 -51.42 -26.40 25.14
#